data_AF-A0A9E2U5U5-F1
#
_entry.id   AF-A0A9E2U5U5-F1
#
_cell.length_a   1.000
_cell.length_b   1.000
_cell.length_c   1.000
_cell.angle_alpha   90.00
_cell.angle_beta   90.00
_cell.angle_gamma   90.00
#
_symmetry.space_group_name_H-M   'P 1'
#
loop_
_entity.id
_entity.type
_entity.pdbx_description
1 polymer ?
#
loop_
_entity_poly.entity_id
_entity_poly.type
_entity_poly.pdbx_seq_one_letter_code
_entity_poly.pdbx_strand_id
1 'polypeptide(L)'
;MPLTTVARGRVFDWSHAVGRGAARGNGFNYIQTMALDKGGILYTTNRGSENNFGMHCNKVKLGGPGEEDWIADFCEYGEGDGRCIWPFGIAV
;
A
#
# COMPACT_ATOMS: atom_id res chain seq x y z
N MET A 1 22.76 -3.77 7.36
CA MET A 1 22.35 -4.75 6.32
C MET A 1 22.97 -4.28 5.01
N PRO A 2 23.53 -5.16 4.16
CA PRO A 2 24.13 -4.71 2.91
C PRO A 2 23.03 -4.10 2.03
N LEU A 3 23.17 -2.81 1.71
CA LEU A 3 22.21 -1.99 0.95
C LEU A 3 22.20 -2.37 -0.54
N THR A 4 23.30 -2.97 -1.00
CA THR A 4 23.54 -3.42 -2.36
C THR A 4 23.56 -4.95 -2.40
N THR A 5 22.69 -5.55 -3.20
CA THR A 5 22.61 -6.99 -3.41
C THR A 5 23.02 -7.33 -4.84
N VAL A 6 24.00 -8.22 -5.01
CA VAL A 6 24.37 -8.76 -6.33
C VAL A 6 23.76 -10.15 -6.47
N ALA A 7 22.83 -10.33 -7.41
CA ALA A 7 22.17 -11.61 -7.65
C ALA A 7 21.90 -11.82 -9.15
N ARG A 8 22.17 -13.04 -9.66
CA ARG A 8 21.92 -13.44 -11.06
C ARG A 8 22.53 -12.46 -12.09
N GLY A 9 23.72 -11.92 -11.82
CA GLY A 9 24.40 -10.96 -12.71
C GLY A 9 23.79 -9.55 -12.72
N ARG A 10 22.99 -9.20 -11.71
CA ARG A 10 22.40 -7.87 -11.52
C ARG A 10 22.80 -7.29 -10.17
N VAL A 11 22.87 -5.96 -10.10
CA VAL A 11 23.10 -5.19 -8.87
C VAL A 11 21.78 -4.52 -8.50
N PHE A 12 21.35 -4.71 -7.25
CA PHE A 12 20.15 -4.11 -6.69
C PHE A 12 20.56 -3.20 -5.53
N ASP A 13 20.36 -1.90 -5.69
CA ASP A 13 20.57 -0.92 -4.62
C ASP A 13 19.23 -0.58 -3.99
N TRP A 14 19.16 -0.69 -2.66
CA TRP A 14 18.00 -0.25 -1.91
C TRP A 14 17.90 1.29 -1.94
N SER A 15 16.70 1.80 -2.23
CA SER A 15 16.43 3.24 -2.28
C SER A 15 15.77 3.75 -1.01
N HIS A 16 14.56 3.27 -0.70
CA HIS A 16 13.74 3.66 0.45
C HIS A 16 12.61 2.64 0.69
N ALA A 17 11.88 2.82 1.80
CA ALA A 17 10.67 2.07 2.12
C ALA A 17 9.47 3.02 2.15
N VAL A 18 8.34 2.54 1.62
CA VAL A 18 7.12 3.33 1.40
C VAL A 18 6.12 3.09 2.52
N GLY A 19 5.64 4.18 3.12
CA GLY A 19 4.67 4.17 4.22
C GLY A 19 5.15 3.52 5.53
N ARG A 20 4.19 3.10 6.36
CA ARG A 20 4.42 2.52 7.70
C ARG A 20 3.38 1.45 8.01
N GLY A 21 3.68 0.53 8.91
CA GLY A 21 2.69 -0.41 9.43
C GLY A 21 1.64 0.32 10.28
N ALA A 22 0.41 0.45 9.79
CA ALA A 22 -0.69 1.09 10.52
C ALA A 22 -2.03 0.52 10.08
N ALA A 23 -2.93 0.25 11.04
CA ALA A 23 -4.27 -0.27 10.77
C ALA A 23 -5.14 0.72 9.97
N ARG A 24 -4.90 2.03 10.13
CA ARG A 24 -5.59 3.14 9.46
C ARG A 24 -4.71 4.38 9.38
N GLY A 25 -5.19 5.40 8.65
CA GLY A 25 -4.44 6.62 8.37
C GLY A 25 -3.24 6.29 7.50
N ASN A 26 -2.20 7.14 7.48
CA ASN A 26 -1.15 7.04 6.49
C ASN A 26 -0.20 5.82 6.68
N GLY A 27 -0.68 4.60 6.45
CA GLY A 27 0.09 3.37 6.49
C GLY A 27 -0.63 2.17 5.87
N PHE A 28 0.01 1.01 5.93
CA PHE A 28 -0.45 -0.24 5.34
C PHE A 28 -0.68 -1.29 6.42
N ASN A 29 -1.69 -2.13 6.25
CA ASN A 29 -1.97 -3.26 7.13
C ASN A 29 -2.40 -4.49 6.34
N TYR A 30 -1.57 -5.54 6.38
CA TYR A 30 -1.85 -6.82 5.74
C TYR A 30 -2.31 -6.68 4.28
N ILE A 31 -1.48 -6.03 3.45
CA ILE A 31 -1.77 -5.81 2.03
C ILE A 31 -2.09 -7.15 1.35
N GLN A 32 -3.21 -7.20 0.62
CA GLN A 32 -3.62 -8.38 -0.17
C GLN A 32 -3.18 -8.23 -1.63
N THR A 33 -3.48 -7.09 -2.25
CA THR A 33 -3.12 -6.78 -3.64
C THR A 33 -2.66 -5.33 -3.75
N MET A 34 -1.82 -5.09 -4.75
CA MET A 34 -1.36 -3.77 -5.16
C MET A 34 -1.49 -3.62 -6.67
N ALA A 35 -1.79 -2.40 -7.12
CA ALA A 35 -1.77 -2.02 -8.53
C ALA A 35 -1.11 -0.64 -8.68
N LEU A 36 -0.18 -0.49 -9.63
CA LEU A 36 0.58 0.73 -9.85
C LEU A 36 0.22 1.30 -11.22
N ASP A 37 -0.25 2.55 -11.26
CA ASP A 37 -0.56 3.22 -12.51
C ASP A 37 0.69 3.82 -13.19
N LYS A 38 0.51 4.34 -14.41
CA LYS A 38 1.60 5.00 -15.17
C LYS A 38 2.06 6.33 -14.57
N GLY A 39 1.28 6.92 -13.67
CA GLY A 39 1.58 8.17 -12.97
C GLY A 39 2.32 7.97 -11.64
N GLY A 40 2.61 6.73 -11.26
CA GLY A 40 3.28 6.41 -10.00
C GLY A 40 2.34 6.42 -8.79
N ILE A 41 1.03 6.26 -9.01
CA ILE A 41 0.05 6.08 -7.95
C ILE A 41 -0.11 4.60 -7.66
N LEU A 42 0.29 4.21 -6.45
CA LEU A 42 0.08 2.89 -5.89
C LEU A 42 -1.30 2.82 -5.27
N TYR A 43 -2.09 1.85 -5.71
CA TYR A 43 -3.36 1.47 -5.11
C TYR A 43 -3.19 0.19 -4.32
N THR A 44 -3.68 0.14 -3.09
CA THR A 44 -3.55 -1.07 -2.25
C THR A 44 -4.87 -1.46 -1.60
N THR A 45 -5.04 -2.76 -1.36
CA THR A 45 -6.10 -3.30 -0.51
C THR A 45 -5.51 -3.80 0.82
N ASN A 46 -5.98 -3.25 1.93
CA ASN A 46 -5.51 -3.58 3.27
C ASN A 46 -6.54 -4.48 3.97
N ARG A 47 -6.09 -5.62 4.48
CA ARG A 47 -6.98 -6.64 5.07
C ARG A 47 -7.42 -6.31 6.48
N GLY A 48 -6.71 -5.45 7.20
CA GLY A 48 -6.97 -5.27 8.62
C GLY A 48 -6.83 -6.60 9.40
N SER A 49 -7.45 -6.65 10.57
CA SER A 49 -7.75 -7.89 11.30
C SER A 49 -9.09 -7.76 12.01
N GLU A 50 -9.63 -8.88 12.50
CA GLU A 50 -10.91 -8.94 13.22
C GLU A 50 -10.93 -8.07 14.49
N ASN A 51 -9.76 -7.67 14.99
CA ASN A 51 -9.63 -6.86 16.21
C ASN A 51 -9.49 -5.36 15.94
N ASN A 52 -9.14 -4.94 14.72
CA ASN A 52 -8.85 -3.53 14.42
C ASN A 52 -9.79 -2.90 13.38
N PHE A 53 -10.53 -3.71 12.62
CA PHE A 53 -11.43 -3.25 11.55
C PHE A 53 -10.77 -2.22 10.61
N GLY A 54 -9.49 -2.44 10.33
CA GLY A 54 -8.62 -1.60 9.49
C GLY A 54 -8.73 -1.90 8.00
N MET A 55 -9.81 -2.54 7.55
CA MET A 55 -10.02 -2.83 6.14
C MET A 55 -10.21 -1.53 5.37
N HIS A 56 -9.38 -1.29 4.38
CA HIS A 56 -9.47 -0.10 3.54
C HIS A 56 -8.74 -0.30 2.22
N CYS A 57 -9.08 0.53 1.24
CA CYS A 57 -8.31 0.69 0.02
C CYS A 57 -7.78 2.12 -0.05
N ASN A 58 -6.48 2.25 -0.26
CA ASN A 58 -5.81 3.55 -0.33
C ASN A 58 -5.14 3.77 -1.69
N LYS A 59 -4.87 5.03 -1.99
CA LYS A 59 -3.97 5.43 -3.07
C LYS A 59 -2.87 6.35 -2.56
N VAL A 60 -1.64 6.03 -2.91
CA VAL A 60 -0.41 6.69 -2.44
C VAL A 60 0.45 7.02 -3.66
N LYS A 61 0.93 8.25 -3.76
CA LYS A 61 1.98 8.62 -4.71
C LYS A 61 3.32 8.14 -4.15
N LEU A 62 4.08 7.35 -4.91
CA LEU A 62 5.37 6.82 -4.44
C LEU A 62 6.46 7.89 -4.39
N GLY A 63 6.76 8.55 -5.51
CA GLY A 63 7.83 9.56 -5.57
C GLY A 63 9.23 9.02 -5.25
N GLY A 64 10.20 9.92 -5.08
CA GLY A 64 11.51 9.62 -4.50
C GLY A 64 11.49 9.57 -2.96
N PRO A 65 12.64 9.32 -2.32
CA PRO A 65 12.75 9.29 -0.87
C PRO A 65 12.18 10.57 -0.21
N GLY A 66 11.09 10.42 0.57
CA GLY A 66 10.44 11.54 1.25
C GLY A 66 9.47 12.36 0.40
N GLU A 67 9.27 11.99 -0.87
CA GLU A 67 8.29 12.62 -1.76
C GLU A 67 6.95 11.88 -1.80
N GLU A 68 6.83 10.80 -1.03
CA GLU A 68 5.63 9.98 -0.98
C GLU A 68 4.47 10.78 -0.39
N ASP A 69 3.30 10.66 -1.00
CA ASP A 69 2.11 11.41 -0.60
C ASP A 69 0.90 10.52 -0.49
N TRP A 70 0.24 10.58 0.67
CA TRP A 70 -1.00 9.85 0.90
C TRP A 70 -2.16 10.64 0.31
N ILE A 71 -2.76 10.11 -0.75
CA ILE A 71 -3.78 10.86 -1.48
C ILE A 71 -5.16 10.67 -0.86
N ALA A 72 -5.59 9.42 -0.70
CA ALA A 72 -6.92 9.12 -0.14
C ALA A 72 -7.09 7.66 0.24
N ASP A 73 -7.97 7.44 1.22
CA ASP A 73 -8.74 6.21 1.36
C ASP A 73 -10.04 6.34 0.57
N PHE A 74 -10.35 5.36 -0.27
CA PHE A 74 -11.56 5.38 -1.10
C PHE A 74 -12.46 4.15 -0.91
N CYS A 75 -12.00 3.17 -0.13
CA CYS A 75 -12.83 2.13 0.47
C CYS A 75 -12.49 2.02 1.94
N GLU A 76 -13.49 1.84 2.79
CA GLU A 76 -13.30 1.61 4.23
C GLU A 76 -14.16 0.43 4.70
N TYR A 77 -13.84 -0.11 5.86
CA TYR A 77 -14.67 -1.12 6.52
C TYR A 77 -16.13 -0.67 6.63
N GLY A 78 -17.04 -1.59 6.31
CA GLY A 78 -18.47 -1.43 6.48
C GLY A 78 -19.31 -2.15 5.42
N GLU A 79 -20.61 -2.07 5.61
CA GLU A 79 -21.62 -2.49 4.64
C GLU A 79 -22.20 -1.23 3.99
N GLY A 80 -22.30 -1.21 2.65
CA GLY A 80 -22.83 -0.08 1.89
C GLY A 80 -21.87 0.44 0.82
N ASP A 81 -22.32 1.47 0.11
CA ASP A 81 -21.59 2.04 -1.02
C ASP A 81 -20.24 2.62 -0.59
N GLY A 82 -19.18 2.30 -1.34
CA GLY A 82 -17.81 2.70 -1.00
C GLY A 82 -17.25 1.99 0.23
N ARG A 83 -17.88 0.91 0.70
CA ARG A 83 -17.40 0.11 1.85
C ARG A 83 -17.04 -1.32 1.46
N CYS A 84 -16.13 -1.91 2.21
CA CYS A 84 -15.66 -3.28 2.02
C CYS A 84 -15.34 -3.95 3.36
N ILE A 85 -15.99 -5.08 3.63
CA ILE A 85 -15.69 -5.89 4.83
C ILE A 85 -14.34 -6.59 4.71
N TRP A 86 -13.98 -7.06 3.51
CA TRP A 86 -12.85 -7.96 3.29
C TRP A 86 -12.24 -7.78 1.89
N PRO A 87 -11.59 -6.63 1.60
CA PRO A 87 -11.02 -6.38 0.28
C PRO A 87 -9.88 -7.38 -0.01
N PHE A 88 -9.73 -7.74 -1.29
CA PHE A 88 -8.75 -8.73 -1.74
C PHE A 88 -8.03 -8.32 -3.02
N GLY A 89 -8.76 -7.87 -4.04
CA GLY A 89 -8.22 -7.52 -5.35
C GLY A 89 -8.38 -6.04 -5.67
N ILE A 90 -7.41 -5.51 -6.43
CA ILE A 90 -7.46 -4.17 -7.04
C ILE A 90 -6.72 -4.19 -8.38
N ALA A 91 -7.20 -3.40 -9.35
CA ALA A 91 -6.61 -3.28 -10.68
C ALA A 91 -6.76 -1.85 -11.20
N VAL A 92 -5.81 -1.43 -12.04
CA VAL A 92 -5.77 -0.14 -12.75
C VAL A 92 -5.26 -0.31 -14.16
#